data_AF-M5BQQ8-F1
#
_entry.id   AF-M5BQQ8-F1
#
_cell.length_a   1.000
_cell.length_b   1.000
_cell.length_c   1.000
_cell.angle_alpha   90.00
_cell.angle_beta   90.00
_cell.angle_gamma   90.00
#
_symmetry.space_group_name_H-M   'P 1'
#
loop_
_entity.id
_entity.type
_entity.pdbx_description
1 polymer ?
#
loop_
_entity_poly.entity_id
_entity_poly.type
_entity_poly.pdbx_seq_one_letter_code
_entity_poly.pdbx_strand_id
1 'polypeptide(L)'
;MVDIRTFVETFVEATGREADHPQIMALSRALRVRIEVAYLDNSNGTLLEDGTLPVNFVKFSPEGAEEDGTKPVVLLYRPGHYDTLEEKLEA
;
A
#
# COMPACT_ATOMS: atom_id res chain seq x y z
N MET A 1 21.49 1.81 14.64
CA MET A 1 20.03 2.01 14.81
C MET A 1 19.77 3.48 14.62
N VAL A 2 18.98 3.86 13.61
CA VAL A 2 18.58 5.25 13.39
C VAL A 2 17.46 5.56 14.39
N ASP A 3 17.51 6.68 15.09
CA ASP A 3 16.44 7.08 15.99
C ASP A 3 15.21 7.57 15.21
N ILE A 4 14.06 7.66 15.89
CA ILE A 4 12.79 8.00 15.25
C ILE A 4 12.83 9.37 14.55
N ARG A 5 13.53 10.35 15.14
CA ARG A 5 13.57 11.72 14.60
C ARG A 5 14.40 11.75 13.33
N THR A 6 15.59 11.15 13.36
CA THR A 6 16.44 11.02 12.18
C THR A 6 15.73 10.25 11.06
N PHE A 7 14.92 9.23 11.38
CA PHE A 7 14.11 8.51 10.39
C PHE A 7 13.08 9.43 9.73
N VAL A 8 12.32 10.19 10.52
CA VAL A 8 11.28 11.11 10.01
C VAL A 8 11.91 12.19 9.11
N GLU A 9 12.95 12.86 9.58
CA GLU A 9 13.62 13.93 8.83
C GLU A 9 14.21 13.42 7.51
N THR A 10 14.72 12.17 7.46
CA THR A 10 15.43 11.61 6.29
C THR A 10 14.54 10.86 5.31
N PHE A 11 13.45 10.23 5.76
CA PHE A 11 12.64 9.29 4.96
C PHE A 11 11.15 9.63 4.91
N VAL A 12 10.67 10.62 5.67
CA VAL A 12 9.26 11.01 5.69
C VAL A 12 9.09 12.46 5.23
N GLU A 13 9.86 13.39 5.79
CA GLU A 13 9.74 14.82 5.47
C GLU A 13 10.50 15.20 4.19
N ALA A 14 11.63 14.54 3.91
CA ALA A 14 12.42 14.79 2.71
C ALA A 14 11.66 14.38 1.44
N THR A 15 11.61 15.29 0.46
CA THR A 15 10.96 15.05 -0.84
C THR A 15 11.76 14.10 -1.72
N GLY A 16 11.08 13.31 -2.55
CA GLY A 16 11.74 12.36 -3.47
C GLY A 16 12.27 11.10 -2.79
N ARG A 17 11.82 10.83 -1.56
CA ARG A 17 12.04 9.57 -0.85
C ARG A 17 10.84 8.67 -1.03
N GLU A 18 11.08 7.39 -1.25
CA GLU A 18 10.02 6.39 -1.37
C GLU A 18 9.37 6.12 -0.01
N ALA A 19 8.06 5.90 -0.03
CA ALA A 19 7.31 5.48 1.14
C ALA A 19 7.29 3.95 1.23
N ASP A 20 7.55 3.43 2.43
CA ASP A 20 7.46 2.02 2.77
C ASP A 20 6.35 1.80 3.82
N HIS A 21 6.18 0.57 4.30
CA HIS A 21 5.13 0.14 5.21
C HIS A 21 4.93 1.08 6.42
N PRO A 22 5.97 1.57 7.11
CA PRO A 22 5.80 2.46 8.26
C PRO A 22 5.11 3.77 7.89
N GLN A 23 5.51 4.39 6.77
CA GLN A 23 4.92 5.64 6.30
C GLN A 23 3.47 5.44 5.84
N ILE A 24 3.20 4.35 5.10
CA ILE A 24 1.84 4.03 4.62
C ILE A 24 0.89 3.76 5.81
N MET A 25 1.35 2.99 6.80
CA MET A 25 0.59 2.71 8.01
C MET A 25 0.33 3.99 8.83
N ALA A 26 1.35 4.83 9.02
CA ALA A 26 1.22 6.09 9.74
C ALA A 26 0.23 7.03 9.06
N LEU A 27 0.31 7.14 7.73
CA LEU A 27 -0.60 7.96 6.93
C LEU A 27 -2.05 7.45 6.98
N SER A 28 -2.24 6.14 6.80
CA SER A 28 -3.55 5.48 6.92
C SER A 28 -4.22 5.78 8.26
N ARG A 29 -3.47 5.66 9.36
CA ARG A 29 -3.99 5.95 10.71
C ARG A 29 -4.25 7.43 10.94
N ALA A 30 -3.34 8.30 10.51
CA ALA A 30 -3.48 9.75 10.69
C ALA A 30 -4.69 10.32 9.94
N LEU A 31 -4.97 9.82 8.74
CA LEU A 31 -6.09 10.27 7.91
C LEU A 31 -7.37 9.45 8.10
N ARG A 32 -7.31 8.35 8.86
CA ARG A 32 -8.39 7.37 9.01
C ARG A 32 -8.90 6.82 7.68
N VAL A 33 -7.97 6.56 6.75
CA VAL A 33 -8.26 6.01 5.41
C VAL A 33 -7.70 4.60 5.30
N ARG A 34 -8.48 3.69 4.73
CA ARG A 34 -8.02 2.34 4.39
C ARG A 34 -7.21 2.36 3.10
N ILE A 35 -6.05 1.73 3.09
CA ILE A 35 -5.18 1.60 1.92
C ILE A 35 -4.89 0.12 1.70
N GLU A 36 -5.06 -0.37 0.49
CA GLU A 36 -4.66 -1.70 0.08
C GLU A 36 -3.59 -1.61 -1.01
N VAL A 37 -2.48 -2.32 -0.84
CA VAL A 37 -1.36 -2.30 -1.78
C VAL A 37 -1.22 -3.67 -2.43
N ALA A 38 -1.46 -3.72 -3.74
CA ALA A 38 -1.21 -4.85 -4.62
C ALA A 38 0.27 -4.88 -5.03
N TYR A 39 1.00 -5.92 -4.60
CA TYR A 39 2.40 -6.11 -4.96
C TYR A 39 2.51 -6.87 -6.27
N LEU A 40 2.99 -6.18 -7.31
CA LEU A 40 3.36 -6.81 -8.57
C LEU A 40 4.84 -7.15 -8.55
N ASP A 41 5.15 -8.27 -7.89
CA ASP A 41 6.48 -8.85 -7.88
C ASP A 41 6.43 -10.33 -8.28
N ASN A 42 7.58 -10.90 -8.63
CA ASN A 42 7.69 -12.31 -8.99
C ASN A 42 7.90 -13.20 -7.75
N SER A 43 7.51 -12.73 -6.55
CA SER A 43 7.87 -13.40 -5.28
C SER A 43 7.09 -14.69 -5.05
N ASN A 44 5.86 -14.78 -5.57
CA ASN A 44 4.97 -15.91 -5.30
C ASN A 44 5.08 -17.09 -6.27
N GLY A 45 5.88 -16.96 -7.34
CA GLY A 45 6.52 -18.04 -8.14
C GLY A 45 5.66 -19.15 -8.76
N THR A 46 4.38 -19.28 -8.39
CA THR A 46 3.48 -20.35 -8.79
C THR A 46 2.40 -19.76 -9.68
N LEU A 47 2.35 -20.22 -10.93
CA LEU A 47 1.31 -19.82 -11.87
C LEU A 47 -0.05 -20.36 -11.40
N LEU A 48 -1.08 -19.53 -11.55
CA LEU A 48 -2.47 -19.93 -11.42
C LEU A 48 -2.89 -20.78 -12.63
N GLU A 49 -4.05 -21.44 -12.53
CA GLU A 49 -4.56 -22.35 -13.58
C GLU A 49 -4.76 -21.66 -14.94
N ASP A 50 -4.98 -20.35 -14.93
CA ASP A 50 -5.13 -19.50 -16.12
C ASP A 50 -3.80 -19.00 -16.71
N GLY A 51 -2.66 -19.41 -16.13
CA GLY A 51 -1.33 -19.00 -16.54
C GLY A 51 -0.90 -17.61 -16.03
N THR A 52 -1.64 -17.00 -15.11
CA THR A 52 -1.27 -15.73 -14.48
C THR A 52 -0.51 -15.94 -13.16
N LEU A 53 0.12 -14.88 -12.64
CA LEU A 53 0.77 -14.90 -11.32
C LEU A 53 -0.17 -14.30 -10.26
N PRO A 54 -0.22 -14.87 -9.05
CA PRO A 54 -1.03 -14.33 -7.98
C PRO A 54 -0.46 -12.99 -7.48
N VAL A 55 -1.33 -11.99 -7.34
CA VAL A 55 -1.00 -10.67 -6.77
C VAL A 55 -1.28 -10.69 -5.28
N ASN A 56 -0.30 -10.29 -4.47
CA ASN A 56 -0.47 -10.20 -3.01
C ASN A 56 -0.97 -8.82 -2.60
N PHE A 57 -1.96 -8.77 -1.70
CA PHE A 57 -2.51 -7.53 -1.17
C PHE A 57 -2.10 -7.34 0.30
N VAL A 58 -1.43 -6.23 0.59
CA VAL A 58 -1.16 -5.79 1.97
C VAL A 58 -2.16 -4.71 2.35
N LYS A 59 -2.84 -4.91 3.47
CA LYS A 59 -3.91 -4.02 3.94
C LYS A 59 -3.40 -3.15 5.09
N PHE A 60 -3.59 -1.84 4.93
CA PHE A 60 -3.31 -0.83 5.94
C PHE A 60 -4.65 -0.20 6.34
N SER A 61 -5.14 -0.59 7.52
CA SER A 61 -6.42 -0.13 8.04
C SER A 61 -6.24 0.53 9.40
N PRO A 62 -6.87 1.69 9.65
CA PRO A 62 -7.00 2.23 10.99
C PRO A 62 -7.85 1.30 11.86
N GLU A 63 -7.65 1.37 13.18
CA GLU A 63 -8.54 0.69 14.14
C GLU A 63 -9.98 1.19 13.97
N GLY A 64 -10.95 0.27 13.89
CA GLY A 64 -12.38 0.57 13.71
C GLY A 64 -12.81 0.88 12.28
N ALA A 65 -11.91 0.89 11.29
CA ALA A 65 -12.23 1.34 9.93
C ALA A 65 -13.12 0.39 9.10
N GLU A 66 -13.39 -0.83 9.58
CA GLU A 66 -14.35 -1.73 8.91
C GLU A 66 -15.81 -1.27 9.10
N GLU A 67 -16.08 -0.44 10.10
CA GLU A 67 -17.43 0.01 10.46
C GLU A 67 -17.91 1.22 9.62
N ASP A 68 -16.99 2.00 9.05
CA ASP A 68 -17.29 3.27 8.35
C ASP A 68 -17.79 3.09 6.91
N GLY A 69 -17.77 1.87 6.36
CA GLY A 69 -18.28 1.57 5.01
C GLY A 69 -17.52 2.22 3.84
N THR A 70 -16.47 3.02 4.09
CA THR A 70 -15.69 3.73 3.07
C THR A 70 -14.77 2.79 2.31
N LYS A 71 -14.86 2.73 0.98
CA LYS A 71 -13.98 1.88 0.15
C LYS A 71 -12.49 2.21 0.38
N PRO A 72 -11.60 1.20 0.40
CA PRO A 72 -10.16 1.44 0.50
C PRO A 72 -9.62 2.10 -0.78
N VAL A 73 -8.56 2.89 -0.62
CA VAL A 73 -7.72 3.32 -1.74
C VAL A 73 -6.85 2.14 -2.13
N VAL A 74 -6.93 1.68 -3.38
CA VAL A 74 -6.17 0.54 -3.88
C VAL A 74 -4.99 1.04 -4.72
N LEU A 75 -3.78 0.60 -4.38
CA LEU A 75 -2.54 0.97 -5.04
C LEU A 75 -1.87 -0.26 -5.65
N LEU A 76 -1.30 -0.11 -6.84
CA LEU A 76 -0.39 -1.07 -7.45
C LEU A 76 1.05 -0.65 -7.13
N TYR A 77 1.79 -1.49 -6.42
CA TYR A 77 3.21 -1.31 -6.18
C TYR A 77 4.03 -2.10 -7.19
N ARG A 78 4.99 -1.40 -7.80
CA ARG A 78 6.12 -1.94 -8.56
C ARG A 78 7.39 -1.34 -7.96
N PRO A 79 8.57 -1.97 -8.08
CA PRO A 79 9.80 -1.42 -7.51
C PRO A 79 10.00 0.07 -7.86
N GLY A 80 9.91 0.92 -6.85
CA GLY A 80 10.05 2.38 -6.95
C GLY A 80 8.84 3.17 -7.49
N HIS A 81 7.66 2.55 -7.61
CA HIS A 81 6.50 3.22 -8.21
C HIS A 81 5.16 2.72 -7.65
N TYR A 82 4.25 3.67 -7.40
CA TYR A 82 2.86 3.40 -7.00
C TYR A 82 1.89 3.99 -8.03
N ASP A 83 0.93 3.19 -8.48
CA ASP A 83 -0.20 3.63 -9.32
C ASP A 83 -1.53 3.39 -8.59
N THR A 84 -2.56 4.17 -8.90
CA THR A 84 -3.93 3.92 -8.39
C THR A 84 -4.62 2.85 -9.23
N LEU A 85 -5.27 1.89 -8.56
CA LEU A 85 -6.15 0.90 -9.19
C LEU A 85 -7.60 1.28 -8.92
N GLU A 86 -8.42 1.24 -9.97
CA GLU A 86 -9.85 1.49 -9.90
C GLU A 86 -10.63 0.23 -10.31
N GLU A 87 -11.77 0.01 -9.66
CA GLU A 87 -12.69 -1.04 -10.07
C GLU A 87 -13.26 -0.70 -11.45
N LYS A 88 -13.22 -1.66 -12.36
CA LYS A 88 -13.89 -1.52 -13.66
C LYS A 88 -15.39 -1.37 -13.41
N LEU A 89 -15.96 -0.26 -13.88
CA LEU A 89 -17.41 -0.10 -13.93
C LEU A 89 -17.94 -1.04 -15.03
N GLU A 90 -18.69 -2.06 -14.64
CA GLU A 90 -19.46 -2.87 -15.57
C GLU A 90 -20.62 -2.00 -16.08
N ALA A 91 -20.66 -1.76 -17.40
CA ALA A 91 -21.67 -0.97 -18.09
C ALA A 91 -22.82 -1.85 -18.60
#